data_AF-A0A1V9W4K2-F1
#
_entry.id   AF-A0A1V9W4K2-F1
#
_cell.length_a   1.000
_cell.length_b   1.000
_cell.length_c   1.000
_cell.angle_alpha   90.00
_cell.angle_beta   90.00
_cell.angle_gamma   90.00
#
_symmetry.space_group_name_H-M   'P 1'
#
loop_
_entity.id
_entity.type
_entity.pdbx_description
1 polymer ?
#
loop_
_entity_poly.entity_id
_entity_poly.type
_entity_poly.pdbx_seq_one_letter_code
_entity_poly.pdbx_strand_id
1 'polypeptide(L)'
;MQKFSLLLIALVMVLSLFIPNLASAKSFPDVQAGHWAIKEINYLSEKGIINGTPEGYFNPGDNATRGQMAVMLDLSLKLEKPSSLSRFFTCSRMLFHSPLS
;
A
#
# COMPACT_ATOMS: atom_id res chain seq x y z
N MET A 1 -39.54 -14.32 -22.69
CA MET A 1 -38.47 -14.53 -21.69
C MET A 1 -37.21 -13.69 -21.93
N GLN A 2 -36.80 -13.39 -23.17
CA GLN A 2 -35.52 -12.67 -23.44
C GLN A 2 -35.48 -11.19 -22.98
N LYS A 3 -36.64 -10.53 -22.91
CA LYS A 3 -36.76 -9.11 -22.52
C LYS A 3 -36.51 -8.89 -21.02
N PHE A 4 -36.95 -9.83 -20.19
CA PHE A 4 -36.71 -9.82 -18.75
C PHE A 4 -35.23 -10.06 -18.42
N SER A 5 -34.56 -10.92 -19.20
CA SER A 5 -33.13 -11.17 -19.06
C SER A 5 -32.30 -9.92 -19.39
N LEU A 6 -32.67 -9.16 -20.42
CA LEU A 6 -32.01 -7.89 -20.76
C LEU A 6 -32.22 -6.80 -19.69
N LEU A 7 -33.43 -6.72 -19.11
CA LEU A 7 -33.72 -5.81 -18.00
C LEU A 7 -32.93 -6.15 -16.73
N LEU A 8 -32.73 -7.44 -16.44
CA LEU A 8 -31.97 -7.90 -15.28
C LEU A 8 -30.48 -7.59 -15.41
N ILE A 9 -29.90 -7.76 -16.60
CA ILE A 9 -28.49 -7.45 -16.88
C ILE A 9 -28.25 -5.93 -16.81
N ALA A 10 -29.17 -5.12 -17.35
CA ALA A 10 -29.10 -3.66 -17.26
C ALA A 10 -29.20 -3.17 -15.81
N LEU A 11 -30.09 -3.77 -15.01
CA LEU A 11 -30.22 -3.46 -13.59
C LEU A 11 -28.93 -3.77 -12.81
N VAL A 12 -28.28 -4.91 -13.08
CA VAL A 12 -27.01 -5.30 -12.45
C VAL A 12 -25.87 -4.36 -12.84
N MET A 13 -25.79 -3.92 -14.10
CA MET A 13 -24.78 -2.94 -14.55
C MET A 13 -24.97 -1.55 -13.93
N VAL A 14 -26.22 -1.12 -13.69
CA VAL A 14 -26.47 0.17 -13.02
C VAL A 14 -26.16 0.08 -11.53
N LEU A 15 -26.41 -1.08 -10.90
CA LEU A 15 -26.10 -1.31 -9.49
C LEU A 15 -24.59 -1.29 -9.21
N SER A 16 -23.75 -1.79 -10.14
CA SER A 16 -22.30 -1.82 -9.97
C SER A 16 -21.63 -0.44 -10.08
N LEU A 17 -22.29 0.56 -10.68
CA LEU A 17 -21.83 1.96 -10.69
C LEU A 17 -22.11 2.70 -9.37
N PHE A 18 -22.96 2.13 -8.51
CA PHE A 18 -23.35 2.71 -7.22
C PHE A 18 -22.73 1.96 -6.03
N ILE A 19 -21.53 1.39 -6.22
CA ILE A 19 -20.73 0.88 -5.11
C ILE A 19 -19.89 2.04 -4.60
N PRO A 20 -20.20 2.65 -3.44
CA PRO A 20 -19.28 3.59 -2.82
C PRO A 20 -18.00 2.81 -2.51
N ASN A 21 -16.87 3.25 -3.07
CA ASN A 21 -15.55 2.78 -2.66
C ASN A 21 -15.43 3.06 -1.16
N LEU A 22 -15.55 2.01 -0.34
CA LEU A 22 -15.36 2.09 1.10
C LEU A 22 -13.86 2.20 1.34
N ALA A 23 -13.30 3.38 1.08
CA ALA A 23 -11.99 3.76 1.59
C ALA A 23 -12.15 3.94 3.10
N SER A 24 -12.17 2.80 3.81
CA SER A 24 -12.18 2.77 5.27
C SER A 24 -10.84 3.36 5.72
N ALA A 25 -10.88 4.51 6.38
CA ALA A 25 -9.72 5.04 7.09
C ALA A 25 -9.27 3.93 8.05
N LYS A 26 -8.09 3.38 7.79
CA LYS A 26 -7.61 2.20 8.50
C LYS A 26 -7.22 2.65 9.91
N SER A 27 -8.13 2.44 10.85
CA SER A 27 -7.85 2.68 12.26
C SER A 27 -7.07 1.51 12.83
N PHE A 28 -5.97 1.80 13.51
CA PHE A 28 -5.14 0.82 14.17
C PHE A 28 -5.64 0.59 15.60
N PRO A 29 -5.94 -0.65 16.01
CA PRO A 29 -6.51 -0.94 17.33
C PRO A 29 -5.51 -0.76 18.49
N ASP A 30 -4.21 -0.77 18.19
CA ASP A 30 -3.11 -0.59 19.15
C ASP A 30 -2.75 0.88 19.42
N VAL A 31 -3.24 1.81 18.60
CA VAL A 31 -3.01 3.25 18.78
C VAL A 31 -4.16 3.83 19.60
N GLN A 32 -3.93 4.01 20.90
CA GLN A 32 -4.92 4.61 21.80
C GLN A 32 -5.30 6.04 21.35
N ALA A 33 -6.55 6.45 21.60
CA ALA A 33 -7.07 7.76 21.18
C ALA A 33 -6.28 8.98 21.71
N GLY A 34 -5.52 8.82 22.80
CA GLY A 34 -4.65 9.83 23.38
C GLY A 34 -3.20 9.79 22.89
N HIS A 35 -2.85 8.90 21.96
CA HIS A 35 -1.49 8.81 21.44
C HIS A 35 -1.16 10.07 20.62
N TRP A 36 -0.03 10.70 20.92
CA TRP A 36 0.39 11.95 20.30
C TRP A 36 0.43 11.87 18.76
N ALA A 37 0.82 10.71 18.21
CA ALA A 37 0.94 10.47 16.77
C ALA A 37 -0.35 10.01 16.06
N ILE A 38 -1.49 9.91 16.74
CA ILE A 38 -2.70 9.29 16.15
C ILE A 38 -3.19 10.02 14.90
N LYS A 39 -3.09 11.36 14.90
CA LYS A 39 -3.54 12.19 13.77
C LYS A 39 -2.66 11.96 12.56
N GLU A 40 -1.36 11.89 12.77
CA GLU A 40 -0.34 11.70 11.75
C GLU A 40 -0.42 10.28 11.18
N ILE A 41 -0.60 9.28 12.03
CA ILE A 41 -0.79 7.88 11.62
C ILE A 41 -2.04 7.76 10.74
N ASN A 42 -3.18 8.30 11.17
CA ASN A 42 -4.40 8.26 10.37
C ASN A 42 -4.22 8.99 9.04
N TYR A 43 -3.62 10.18 9.04
CA TYR A 43 -3.34 10.93 7.82
C TYR A 43 -2.46 10.15 6.84
N LEU A 44 -1.37 9.56 7.32
CA LEU A 44 -0.46 8.77 6.47
C LEU A 44 -1.13 7.50 5.97
N SER A 45 -2.02 6.89 6.76
CA SER A 45 -2.75 5.69 6.37
C SER A 45 -3.81 5.99 5.31
N GLU A 46 -4.53 7.10 5.43
CA GLU A 46 -5.46 7.60 4.42
C GLU A 46 -4.75 7.89 3.09
N LYS A 47 -3.50 8.36 3.14
CA LYS A 47 -2.66 8.56 1.95
C LYS A 47 -2.05 7.27 1.39
N GLY A 48 -2.23 6.13 2.08
CA GLY A 48 -1.65 4.85 1.68
C GLY A 48 -0.12 4.78 1.81
N ILE A 49 0.49 5.69 2.59
CA ILE A 49 1.94 5.74 2.80
C ILE A 49 2.36 4.70 3.85
N ILE A 50 1.54 4.52 4.88
CA ILE A 50 1.74 3.50 5.90
C ILE A 50 0.69 2.42 5.76
N ASN A 51 1.15 1.18 5.88
CA ASN A 51 0.29 0.03 6.00
C ASN A 51 0.78 -0.75 7.22
N GLY A 52 -0.11 -1.00 8.18
CA GLY A 52 0.23 -1.78 9.36
C GLY A 52 0.62 -3.22 9.02
N THR A 53 0.81 -4.01 10.07
CA THR A 53 1.07 -5.45 9.96
C THR A 53 -0.09 -6.16 9.26
N PRO A 54 0.13 -7.39 8.74
CA PRO A 54 -0.96 -8.21 8.19
C PRO A 54 -2.11 -8.45 9.17
N GLU A 55 -1.82 -8.39 10.48
CA GLU A 55 -2.81 -8.51 11.55
C GLU A 55 -3.57 -7.20 11.82
N GLY A 56 -3.18 -6.09 11.19
CA GLY A 56 -3.85 -4.80 11.28
C GLY A 56 -3.34 -3.87 12.38
N TYR A 57 -2.20 -4.18 12.99
CA TYR A 57 -1.56 -3.34 14.02
C TYR A 57 -0.54 -2.36 13.43
N PHE A 58 -0.34 -1.21 14.07
CA PHE A 58 0.71 -0.24 13.69
C PHE A 58 2.03 -0.50 14.41
N ASN A 59 1.98 -0.95 15.67
CA ASN A 59 3.09 -1.13 16.60
C ASN A 59 3.93 0.15 16.80
N PRO A 60 3.40 1.21 17.44
CA PRO A 60 4.13 2.48 17.60
C PRO A 60 5.41 2.37 18.44
N GLY A 61 5.58 1.31 19.22
CA GLY A 61 6.79 1.04 20.00
C GLY A 61 7.88 0.27 19.26
N ASP A 62 7.59 -0.27 18.07
CA ASP A 62 8.57 -1.02 17.29
C ASP A 62 9.52 -0.08 16.54
N ASN A 63 10.75 -0.54 16.36
CA ASN A 63 11.77 0.24 15.66
C ASN A 63 11.53 0.19 14.13
N ALA A 64 11.38 1.36 13.50
CA ALA A 64 11.26 1.46 12.05
C ALA A 64 12.57 1.06 11.36
N THR A 65 12.50 0.08 10.45
CA THR A 65 13.67 -0.34 9.66
C THR A 65 14.03 0.72 8.62
N ARG A 66 15.32 0.78 8.22
CA ARG A 66 15.78 1.68 7.16
C ARG A 66 15.02 1.48 5.84
N GLY A 67 14.65 0.25 5.54
CA GLY A 67 13.85 -0.09 4.36
C GLY A 67 12.44 0.47 4.44
N GLN A 68 11.75 0.32 5.58
CA GLN A 68 10.41 0.88 5.78
C GLN A 68 10.42 2.41 5.67
N MET A 69 11.41 3.08 6.26
CA MET A 69 11.55 4.54 6.14
C MET A 69 11.77 4.96 4.68
N ALA A 70 12.63 4.26 3.94
CA ALA A 70 12.86 4.56 2.52
C ALA A 70 11.57 4.40 1.68
N VAL A 71 10.77 3.37 1.97
CA VAL A 71 9.46 3.16 1.30
C VAL A 71 8.48 4.28 1.64
N MET A 72 8.40 4.70 2.91
CA MET A 72 7.53 5.83 3.30
C MET A 72 7.93 7.12 2.56
N LEU A 73 9.23 7.38 2.42
CA LEU A 73 9.73 8.54 1.68
C LEU A 73 9.43 8.44 0.17
N ASP A 74 9.64 7.27 -0.43
CA ASP A 74 9.33 7.01 -1.84
C ASP A 74 7.85 7.26 -2.15
N LEU A 75 6.95 6.73 -1.30
CA LEU A 75 5.50 6.91 -1.42
C LEU A 75 5.06 8.37 -1.19
N SER A 76 5.70 9.06 -0.24
CA SER A 76 5.37 10.46 0.09
C SER A 76 5.79 11.42 -1.01
N LEU A 77 7.00 11.24 -1.56
CA LEU A 77 7.61 12.15 -2.53
C LEU A 77 7.34 11.75 -3.99
N LYS A 78 6.80 10.54 -4.22
CA LYS A 78 6.57 9.95 -5.55
C LYS A 78 7.81 10.09 -6.44
N LEU A 79 8.95 9.64 -5.91
CA LEU A 79 10.23 9.81 -6.60
C LEU A 79 10.24 9.02 -7.91
N GLU A 80 10.67 9.67 -8.98
CA GLU A 80 10.89 9.00 -10.24
C GLU A 80 12.18 8.17 -10.14
N LYS A 81 12.09 6.86 -10.35
CA LYS A 81 13.25 5.98 -10.29
C LYS A 81 14.18 6.29 -11.46
N PRO A 82 15.41 6.78 -11.23
CA PRO A 82 16.32 7.06 -12.33
C PRO A 82 16.67 5.77 -13.05
N SER A 83 16.53 5.76 -14.38
CA SER A 83 16.79 4.62 -15.26
C SER A 83 18.22 4.07 -15.15
N SER A 84 19.16 4.85 -14.59
CA SER A 84 20.54 4.45 -14.30
C SER A 84 20.68 3.44 -13.16
N LEU A 85 19.70 3.31 -12.24
CA LEU A 85 19.73 2.32 -11.16
C LEU A 85 19.56 0.89 -11.65
N SER A 86 19.07 0.68 -12.88
CA SER A 86 19.05 -0.65 -13.52
C SER A 86 20.45 -1.27 -13.59
N ARG A 87 21.48 -0.45 -13.87
CA ARG A 87 22.87 -0.92 -14.02
C ARG A 87 23.51 -1.33 -12.69
N PHE A 88 23.11 -0.71 -11.58
CA PHE A 88 23.62 -1.05 -10.24
C PHE A 88 23.16 -2.44 -9.79
N PHE A 89 21.92 -2.84 -10.09
CA PHE A 89 21.44 -4.19 -9.78
C PHE A 89 21.97 -5.25 -10.76
N THR A 90 22.29 -4.89 -12.01
CA THR A 90 22.88 -5.84 -12.97
C THR A 90 24.30 -6.25 -12.58
N CYS A 91 25.13 -5.34 -12.04
CA CYS A 91 26.49 -5.69 -11.63
C CYS A 91 26.52 -6.63 -10.41
N SER A 92 25.61 -6.44 -9.45
CA SER A 92 25.51 -7.32 -8.27
C SER A 92 25.02 -8.74 -8.63
N ARG A 93 24.22 -8.89 -9.70
CA ARG A 93 23.82 -10.20 -10.22
C ARG A 93 24.94 -10.92 -10.98
N MET A 94 25.95 -10.20 -11.44
CA MET A 94 27.08 -10.77 -12.18
C MET A 94 28.20 -11.33 -11.27
N LEU A 95 28.32 -10.82 -10.04
CA LEU A 95 29.40 -11.22 -9.12
C LEU A 95 29.10 -12.48 -8.27
N PHE A 96 27.92 -13.08 -8.39
CA PHE A 96 27.51 -14.28 -7.63
C PHE A 96 27.36 -15.55 -8.48
N HIS A 97 27.96 -15.57 -9.67
CA HIS A 97 28.03 -16.74 -10.54
C HIS A 97 29.44 -16.99 -11.07
N SER A 98 30.44 -16.93 -10.19
CA SER A 98 31.70 -17.63 -10.43
C SER A 98 31.48 -19.11 -10.11
N PRO A 99 31.51 -20.03 -11.10
CA PRO A 99 31.60 -21.45 -10.81
C PRO A 99 32.99 -21.68 -10.20
N LEU A 100 33.03 -22.02 -8.92
CA LEU A 100 34.22 -22.65 -8.34
C LEU A 100 34.45 -23.97 -9.08
N SER A 101 35.68 -24.14 -9.54
CA SER A 101 36.27 -25.41 -9.99
C SER A 101 36.02 -26.55 -9.01
#